data_AF-A0A318Z9K0-F1
#
_entry.id   AF-A0A318Z9K0-F1
#
_cell.length_a   1.000
_cell.length_b   1.000
_cell.length_c   1.000
_cell.angle_alpha   90.00
_cell.angle_beta   90.00
_cell.angle_gamma   90.00
#
_symmetry.space_group_name_H-M   'P 1'
#
loop_
_entity.id
_entity.type
_entity.pdbx_description
1 polymer ?
#
loop_
_entity_poly.entity_id
_entity_poly.type
_entity_poly.pdbx_seq_one_letter_code
_entity_poly.pdbx_strand_id
1 'polypeptide(L)'
;MFHRSKTRFAVITEPYLIRLETHLERHGKWRLAQRLRRKQHKWRPPAPEDWTQVHQYIESKQTVLFVIQIQTWTQQALHRCYLELTDGSPVSDEDGLVSTMQALQEALPTAGEGVWYAERECHNKALRVPDGPLQRALRTHERQAMSHLREWQRNECAAMGGCCGRGCGCCSKPRNPDASRRHYGHCFAYCVCCCDERGFDLRAQTIADDPTRVVFDLTKGPKNDYHRHLLDAYFWGLER
;
A
#
# COMPACT_ATOMS: atom_id res chain seq x y z
N MET A 1 14.64 30.64 19.87
CA MET A 1 13.61 30.85 20.93
C MET A 1 12.17 30.54 20.49
N PHE A 2 11.73 30.90 19.28
CA PHE A 2 10.34 30.70 18.81
C PHE A 2 9.86 29.24 18.67
N HIS A 3 10.75 28.28 18.42
CA HIS A 3 10.37 26.86 18.25
C HIS A 3 9.97 26.21 19.59
N ARG A 4 10.70 26.50 20.68
CA ARG A 4 10.40 25.99 22.04
C ARG A 4 9.05 26.45 22.59
N SER A 5 8.61 27.66 22.22
CA SER A 5 7.30 28.21 22.60
C SER A 5 6.13 27.43 21.95
N LYS A 6 6.24 27.11 20.65
CA LYS A 6 5.20 26.36 19.91
C LYS A 6 5.05 24.93 20.42
N THR A 7 6.14 24.26 20.76
CA THR A 7 6.10 22.89 21.31
C THR A 7 5.43 22.85 22.68
N ARG A 8 5.72 23.82 23.57
CA ARG A 8 5.10 23.88 24.90
C ARG A 8 3.60 24.17 24.83
N PHE A 9 3.19 25.09 23.95
CA PHE A 9 1.77 25.38 23.69
C PHE A 9 1.03 24.17 23.09
N ALA A 10 1.68 23.43 22.17
CA ALA A 10 1.11 22.23 21.58
C ALA A 10 0.84 21.14 22.63
N VAL A 11 1.76 20.92 23.58
CA VAL A 11 1.57 19.95 24.66
C VAL A 11 0.40 20.34 25.57
N ILE A 12 0.28 21.62 25.95
CA ILE A 12 -0.80 22.09 26.83
C ILE A 12 -2.17 21.98 26.13
N THR A 13 -2.22 22.26 24.82
CA THR A 13 -3.47 22.26 24.06
C THR A 13 -3.86 20.89 23.49
N GLU A 14 -2.95 19.92 23.46
CA GLU A 14 -3.17 18.59 22.88
C GLU A 14 -4.46 17.90 23.39
N PRO A 15 -4.78 17.87 24.70
CA PRO A 15 -6.03 17.25 25.17
C PRO A 15 -7.28 17.90 24.59
N TYR A 16 -7.28 19.22 24.44
CA TYR A 16 -8.40 19.97 23.86
C TYR A 16 -8.53 19.70 22.36
N LEU A 17 -7.40 19.61 21.66
CA LEU A 17 -7.37 19.32 20.23
C LEU A 17 -7.84 17.89 19.94
N ILE A 18 -7.46 16.91 20.77
CA ILE A 18 -7.95 15.52 20.66
C ILE A 18 -9.47 15.45 20.89
N ARG A 19 -10.00 16.21 21.86
CA ARG A 19 -11.46 16.31 22.07
C ARG A 19 -12.16 16.90 20.85
N LEU A 20 -11.58 17.94 20.24
CA LEU A 20 -12.09 18.55 19.02
C LEU A 20 -12.02 17.58 17.82
N GLU A 21 -10.92 16.86 17.64
CA GLU A 21 -10.79 15.80 16.63
C GLU A 21 -11.92 14.77 16.78
N THR A 22 -12.10 14.24 17.99
CA THR A 22 -13.13 13.24 18.31
C THR A 22 -14.53 13.79 18.02
N HIS A 23 -14.80 15.04 18.39
CA HIS A 23 -16.07 15.70 18.10
C HIS A 23 -16.31 15.82 16.59
N LEU A 24 -15.30 16.22 15.82
CA LEU A 24 -15.39 16.33 14.37
C LEU A 24 -15.67 14.95 13.72
N GLU A 25 -15.00 13.90 14.16
CA GLU A 25 -15.21 12.54 13.63
C GLU A 25 -16.62 12.02 13.92
N ARG A 26 -17.13 12.21 15.14
CA ARG A 26 -18.49 11.80 15.53
C ARG A 26 -19.58 12.46 14.67
N HIS A 27 -19.30 13.65 14.13
CA HIS A 27 -20.22 14.37 13.24
C HIS A 27 -19.91 14.19 11.75
N GLY A 28 -19.14 13.16 11.38
CA GLY A 28 -18.77 12.88 9.98
C GLY A 28 -17.78 13.86 9.36
N LYS A 29 -17.29 14.85 10.12
CA LYS A 29 -16.33 15.87 9.68
C LYS A 29 -14.88 15.37 9.75
N TRP A 30 -14.64 14.11 9.37
CA TRP A 30 -13.34 13.44 9.50
C TRP A 30 -12.21 14.16 8.74
N ARG A 31 -12.50 14.78 7.58
CA ARG A 31 -11.50 15.57 6.82
C ARG A 31 -11.02 16.77 7.61
N LEU A 32 -11.90 17.44 8.37
CA LEU A 32 -11.51 18.54 9.25
C LEU A 32 -10.65 18.02 10.42
N ALA A 33 -10.99 16.85 10.98
CA ALA A 33 -10.16 16.20 11.99
C ALA A 33 -8.75 15.87 11.45
N GLN A 34 -8.64 15.33 10.23
CA GLN A 34 -7.34 15.07 9.59
C GLN A 34 -6.54 16.34 9.30
N ARG A 35 -7.19 17.42 8.85
CA ARG A 35 -6.52 18.73 8.70
C ARG A 35 -5.99 19.25 10.03
N LEU A 36 -6.75 19.08 11.11
CA LEU A 36 -6.34 19.45 12.46
C LEU A 36 -5.13 18.62 12.95
N ARG A 37 -5.12 17.30 12.70
CA ARG A 37 -3.98 16.42 13.01
C ARG A 37 -2.74 16.80 12.21
N ARG A 38 -2.89 17.07 10.91
CA ARG A 38 -1.78 17.55 10.07
C ARG A 38 -1.21 18.89 10.58
N LYS A 39 -2.06 19.78 11.09
CA LYS A 39 -1.63 21.03 11.72
C LYS A 39 -0.87 20.78 13.02
N GLN A 40 -1.36 19.88 13.88
CA GLN A 40 -0.66 19.47 15.09
C GLN A 40 0.70 18.82 14.81
N HIS A 41 0.76 17.96 13.79
CA HIS A 41 2.02 17.35 13.35
C HIS A 41 3.05 18.40 12.91
N LYS A 42 2.63 19.51 12.29
CA LYS A 42 3.54 20.63 11.99
C LYS A 42 4.01 21.39 13.23
N TRP A 43 3.23 21.39 14.32
CA TRP A 43 3.60 22.01 15.58
C TRP A 43 4.54 21.14 16.42
N ARG A 44 4.38 19.82 16.31
CA ARG A 44 5.15 18.80 17.01
C ARG A 44 5.41 17.62 16.05
N PRO A 45 6.41 17.74 15.16
CA PRO A 45 6.79 16.62 14.31
C PRO A 45 7.39 15.49 15.16
N PRO A 46 7.39 14.24 14.66
CA PRO A 46 8.12 13.12 15.27
C PRO A 46 9.59 13.45 15.45
N ALA A 47 10.24 12.81 16.41
CA ALA A 47 11.67 12.92 16.58
C ALA A 47 12.40 12.36 15.34
N PRO A 48 13.63 12.80 15.01
CA PRO A 48 14.37 12.26 13.86
C PRO A 48 14.43 10.72 13.83
N GLU A 49 14.61 10.09 14.98
CA GLU A 49 14.66 8.64 15.18
C GLU A 49 13.32 7.91 14.87
N ASP A 50 12.20 8.61 15.01
CA ASP A 50 10.86 8.06 14.83
C ASP A 50 10.47 7.93 13.35
N TRP A 51 11.10 8.71 12.48
CA TRP A 51 10.81 8.72 11.05
C TRP A 51 11.13 7.40 10.35
N THR A 52 12.07 6.62 10.91
CA THR A 52 12.35 5.25 10.47
C THR A 52 11.11 4.35 10.61
N GLN A 53 10.33 4.49 11.69
CA GLN A 53 9.12 3.69 11.90
C GLN A 53 8.04 4.05 10.87
N VAL A 54 7.94 5.34 10.51
CA VAL A 54 7.03 5.85 9.47
C VAL A 54 7.40 5.30 8.10
N HIS A 55 8.70 5.36 7.75
CA HIS A 55 9.24 4.81 6.51
C HIS A 55 8.94 3.32 6.39
N GLN A 56 9.29 2.55 7.42
CA GLN A 56 9.07 1.10 7.46
C GLN A 56 7.60 0.71 7.34
N TYR A 57 6.68 1.49 7.94
CA TYR A 57 5.24 1.24 7.78
C TYR A 57 4.80 1.37 6.31
N ILE A 58 5.16 2.46 5.63
CA ILE A 58 4.79 2.65 4.22
C ILE A 58 5.37 1.53 3.35
N GLU A 59 6.64 1.18 3.54
CA GLU A 59 7.25 0.05 2.82
C GLU A 59 6.49 -1.25 3.05
N SER A 60 6.13 -1.56 4.31
CA SER A 60 5.38 -2.79 4.60
C SER A 60 4.00 -2.83 3.94
N LYS A 61 3.34 -1.68 3.77
CA LYS A 61 2.07 -1.60 3.02
C LYS A 61 2.28 -1.90 1.54
N GLN A 62 3.38 -1.43 0.96
CA GLN A 62 3.75 -1.79 -0.41
C GLN A 62 4.09 -3.28 -0.50
N THR A 63 4.84 -3.83 0.46
CA THR A 63 5.20 -5.26 0.52
C THR A 63 3.96 -6.16 0.52
N VAL A 64 2.96 -5.85 1.35
CA VAL A 64 1.69 -6.59 1.38
C VAL A 64 1.04 -6.63 -0.01
N LEU A 65 0.96 -5.49 -0.70
CA LEU A 65 0.36 -5.42 -2.03
C LEU A 65 1.19 -6.17 -3.09
N PHE A 66 2.51 -6.16 -2.96
CA PHE A 66 3.42 -6.90 -3.84
C PHE A 66 3.22 -8.41 -3.69
N VAL A 67 3.28 -8.96 -2.47
CA VAL A 67 3.14 -10.41 -2.25
C VAL A 67 1.75 -10.94 -2.57
N ILE A 68 0.70 -10.13 -2.38
CA ILE A 68 -0.66 -10.50 -2.80
C ILE A 68 -0.76 -10.56 -4.32
N GLN A 69 -0.06 -9.68 -5.03
CA GLN A 69 -0.03 -9.74 -6.49
C GLN A 69 0.74 -10.96 -6.99
N ILE A 70 1.83 -11.36 -6.32
CA ILE A 70 2.50 -12.65 -6.59
C ILE A 70 1.51 -13.80 -6.43
N GLN A 71 0.84 -13.90 -5.28
CA GLN A 71 -0.14 -14.96 -5.03
C GLN A 71 -1.24 -14.99 -6.11
N THR A 72 -1.78 -13.83 -6.44
CA THR A 72 -2.85 -13.70 -7.46
C THR A 72 -2.35 -14.12 -8.84
N TRP A 73 -1.13 -13.71 -9.20
CA TRP A 73 -0.51 -14.11 -10.46
C TRP A 73 -0.30 -15.62 -10.50
N THR A 74 0.22 -16.23 -9.43
CA THR A 74 0.42 -17.70 -9.35
C THR A 74 -0.90 -18.45 -9.49
N GLN A 75 -1.98 -17.97 -8.83
CA GLN A 75 -3.32 -18.56 -8.95
C GLN A 75 -3.85 -18.47 -10.39
N GLN A 76 -3.72 -17.31 -11.03
CA GLN A 76 -4.21 -17.12 -12.40
C GLN A 76 -3.38 -17.87 -13.43
N ALA A 77 -2.06 -17.93 -13.26
CA ALA A 77 -1.17 -18.73 -14.10
C ALA A 77 -1.53 -20.21 -14.01
N LEU A 78 -1.73 -20.74 -12.79
CA LEU A 78 -2.14 -22.12 -12.59
C LEU A 78 -3.50 -22.40 -13.25
N HIS A 79 -4.46 -21.49 -13.09
CA HIS A 79 -5.77 -21.61 -13.72
C HIS A 79 -5.69 -21.62 -15.26
N ARG A 80 -4.84 -20.78 -15.85
CA ARG A 80 -4.62 -20.77 -17.32
C ARG A 80 -4.09 -22.13 -17.80
N CYS A 81 -3.13 -22.71 -17.10
CA CYS A 81 -2.62 -24.04 -17.47
C CYS A 81 -3.70 -25.12 -17.38
N TYR A 82 -4.57 -25.08 -16.37
CA TYR A 82 -5.72 -26.00 -16.29
C TYR A 82 -6.67 -25.83 -17.47
N LEU A 83 -6.96 -24.59 -17.88
CA LEU A 83 -7.82 -24.34 -19.04
C LEU A 83 -7.19 -24.88 -20.32
N GLU A 84 -5.90 -24.65 -20.54
CA GLU A 84 -5.20 -25.18 -21.73
C GLU A 84 -5.24 -26.71 -21.81
N LEU A 85 -5.08 -27.43 -20.70
CA LEU A 85 -5.21 -28.90 -20.68
C LEU A 85 -6.64 -29.41 -20.89
N THR A 86 -7.65 -28.60 -20.54
CA THR A 86 -9.06 -29.04 -20.56
C THR A 86 -9.86 -28.52 -21.75
N ASP A 87 -9.30 -27.60 -22.55
CA ASP A 87 -9.92 -26.99 -23.72
C ASP A 87 -10.09 -27.98 -24.90
N GLY A 88 -9.53 -29.19 -24.80
CA GLY A 88 -9.64 -30.24 -25.84
C GLY A 88 -8.84 -29.96 -27.11
N SER A 89 -8.22 -28.79 -27.20
CA SER A 89 -7.24 -28.42 -28.23
C SER A 89 -5.92 -29.20 -28.04
N PRO A 90 -5.24 -29.62 -29.12
CA PRO A 90 -3.93 -30.27 -29.00
C PRO A 90 -2.91 -29.30 -28.37
N VAL A 91 -2.38 -29.67 -27.21
CA VAL A 91 -1.32 -28.90 -26.54
C VAL A 91 0.02 -29.23 -27.19
N SER A 92 0.73 -28.21 -27.67
CA SER A 92 1.99 -28.41 -28.41
C SER A 92 3.16 -28.89 -27.53
N ASP A 93 3.11 -28.61 -26.22
CA ASP A 93 4.13 -28.99 -25.22
C ASP A 93 3.44 -29.36 -23.90
N GLU A 94 2.83 -30.55 -23.88
CA GLU A 94 2.08 -31.05 -22.72
C GLU A 94 3.00 -31.26 -21.51
N ASP A 95 4.19 -31.84 -21.71
CA ASP A 95 5.17 -32.10 -20.64
C ASP A 95 5.66 -30.79 -19.99
N GLY A 96 5.95 -29.75 -20.80
CA GLY A 96 6.33 -28.44 -20.31
C GLY A 96 5.20 -27.74 -19.55
N LEU A 97 3.96 -27.89 -20.02
CA LEU A 97 2.77 -27.35 -19.35
C LEU A 97 2.53 -28.04 -18.00
N VAL A 98 2.59 -29.37 -17.94
CA VAL A 98 2.46 -30.15 -16.69
C VAL A 98 3.57 -29.79 -15.70
N SER A 99 4.81 -29.65 -16.17
CA SER A 99 5.94 -29.23 -15.33
C SER A 99 5.72 -27.82 -14.74
N THR A 100 5.21 -26.90 -15.56
CA THR A 100 4.86 -25.54 -15.13
C THR A 100 3.74 -25.56 -14.09
N MET A 101 2.71 -26.37 -14.29
CA MET A 101 1.62 -26.53 -13.33
C MET A 101 2.10 -27.05 -12.00
N GLN A 102 2.95 -28.08 -11.99
CA GLN A 102 3.53 -28.64 -10.76
C GLN A 102 4.32 -27.57 -10.00
N ALA A 103 5.19 -26.82 -10.70
CA ALA A 103 5.95 -25.73 -10.09
C ALA A 103 5.05 -24.63 -9.50
N LEU A 104 3.94 -24.26 -10.18
CA LEU A 104 2.98 -23.27 -9.69
C LEU A 104 2.18 -23.78 -8.49
N GLN A 105 1.78 -25.07 -8.49
CA GLN A 105 1.12 -25.71 -7.35
C GLN A 105 2.02 -25.72 -6.12
N GLU A 106 3.31 -26.01 -6.30
CA GLU A 106 4.31 -25.98 -5.23
C GLU A 106 4.59 -24.55 -4.72
N ALA A 107 4.58 -23.54 -5.60
CA ALA A 107 4.83 -22.16 -5.24
C ALA A 107 3.63 -21.48 -4.53
N LEU A 108 2.41 -21.95 -4.74
CA LEU A 108 1.20 -21.30 -4.24
C LEU A 108 1.10 -21.26 -2.70
N PRO A 109 1.39 -22.36 -1.95
CA PRO A 109 1.49 -22.31 -0.50
C PRO A 109 2.50 -21.27 0.00
N THR A 110 3.71 -21.22 -0.57
CA THR A 110 4.75 -20.24 -0.21
C THR A 110 4.29 -18.80 -0.45
N ALA A 111 3.58 -18.55 -1.56
CA ALA A 111 2.99 -17.23 -1.80
C ALA A 111 1.93 -16.87 -0.75
N GLY A 112 1.10 -17.83 -0.33
CA GLY A 112 0.13 -17.66 0.76
C GLY A 112 0.77 -17.35 2.12
N GLU A 113 1.82 -18.07 2.48
CA GLU A 113 2.63 -17.80 3.69
C GLU A 113 3.24 -16.40 3.63
N GLY A 114 3.77 -16.00 2.47
CA GLY A 114 4.32 -14.67 2.23
C GLY A 114 3.32 -13.55 2.50
N VAL A 115 2.05 -13.73 2.08
CA VAL A 115 0.97 -12.79 2.41
C VAL A 115 0.76 -12.71 3.93
N TRP A 116 0.65 -13.84 4.61
CA TRP A 116 0.45 -13.87 6.06
C TRP A 116 1.57 -13.16 6.83
N TYR A 117 2.83 -13.44 6.49
CA TYR A 117 3.98 -12.77 7.11
C TYR A 117 3.99 -11.27 6.84
N ALA A 118 3.74 -10.85 5.60
CA ALA A 118 3.72 -9.43 5.23
C ALA A 118 2.61 -8.67 5.95
N GLU A 119 1.41 -9.25 6.07
CA GLU A 119 0.30 -8.64 6.81
C GLU A 119 0.64 -8.44 8.29
N ARG A 120 1.21 -9.48 8.91
CA ARG A 120 1.60 -9.44 10.33
C ARG A 120 2.69 -8.40 10.57
N GLU A 121 3.69 -8.35 9.69
CA GLU A 121 4.76 -7.36 9.80
C GLU A 121 4.24 -5.94 9.57
N CYS A 122 3.32 -5.75 8.62
CA CYS A 122 2.65 -4.48 8.41
C CYS A 122 1.85 -4.04 9.63
N HIS A 123 1.12 -4.96 10.27
CA HIS A 123 0.41 -4.70 11.52
C HIS A 123 1.38 -4.28 12.65
N ASN A 124 2.47 -5.03 12.84
CA ASN A 124 3.49 -4.70 13.85
C ASN A 124 4.11 -3.32 13.62
N LYS A 125 4.42 -2.99 12.36
CA LYS A 125 4.97 -1.68 11.99
C LYS A 125 3.95 -0.55 12.18
N ALA A 126 2.66 -0.81 11.94
CA ALA A 126 1.60 0.15 12.23
C ALA A 126 1.51 0.47 13.73
N LEU A 127 1.67 -0.53 14.59
CA LEU A 127 1.70 -0.34 16.06
C LEU A 127 2.93 0.43 16.52
N ARG A 128 4.04 0.34 15.79
CA ARG A 128 5.27 1.09 16.05
C ARG A 128 5.23 2.53 15.53
N VAL A 129 4.21 2.94 14.77
CA VAL A 129 4.10 4.35 14.36
C VAL A 129 3.98 5.23 15.61
N PRO A 130 4.78 6.32 15.73
CA PRO A 130 4.85 7.14 16.93
C PRO A 130 3.49 7.67 17.37
N ASP A 131 3.21 7.55 18.67
CA ASP A 131 2.02 8.11 19.28
C ASP A 131 1.91 9.62 19.00
N GLY A 132 0.69 10.07 18.74
CA GLY A 132 0.40 11.46 18.41
C GLY A 132 -0.44 11.62 17.15
N PRO A 133 -0.39 12.81 16.51
CA PRO A 133 -1.27 13.13 15.39
C PRO A 133 -1.13 12.16 14.20
N LEU A 134 0.08 11.63 13.97
CA LEU A 134 0.36 10.72 12.85
C LEU A 134 -0.32 9.36 13.06
N GLN A 135 -0.15 8.73 14.22
CA GLN A 135 -0.80 7.46 14.54
C GLN A 135 -2.34 7.59 14.61
N ARG A 136 -2.86 8.71 15.14
CA ARG A 136 -4.32 8.98 15.11
C ARG A 136 -4.84 9.13 13.68
N ALA A 137 -4.08 9.81 12.82
CA ALA A 137 -4.43 9.96 11.41
C ALA A 137 -4.41 8.62 10.68
N LEU A 138 -3.40 7.78 10.92
CA LEU A 138 -3.31 6.42 10.39
C LEU A 138 -4.56 5.59 10.74
N ARG A 139 -4.92 5.50 12.02
CA ARG A 139 -6.09 4.72 12.47
C ARG A 139 -7.39 5.17 11.82
N THR A 140 -7.52 6.45 11.53
CA THR A 140 -8.67 7.02 10.85
C THR A 140 -8.65 6.70 9.36
N HIS A 141 -7.47 6.84 8.75
CA HIS A 141 -7.23 6.60 7.35
C HIS A 141 -7.49 5.14 6.95
N GLU A 142 -7.09 4.18 7.77
CA GLU A 142 -7.33 2.75 7.52
C GLU A 142 -8.82 2.36 7.49
N ARG A 143 -9.70 3.21 8.05
CA ARG A 143 -11.16 3.02 8.01
C ARG A 143 -11.80 3.64 6.76
N GLN A 144 -11.06 4.43 5.99
CA GLN A 144 -11.60 5.09 4.80
C GLN A 144 -11.54 4.15 3.60
N ALA A 145 -12.69 3.94 2.96
CA ALA A 145 -12.77 3.21 1.71
C ALA A 145 -12.02 3.94 0.59
N MET A 146 -11.43 3.17 -0.33
CA MET A 146 -10.87 3.68 -1.60
C MET A 146 -9.75 4.72 -1.45
N SER A 147 -9.06 4.76 -0.31
CA SER A 147 -8.01 5.74 -0.06
C SER A 147 -6.83 5.65 -1.02
N HIS A 148 -6.61 4.48 -1.61
CA HIS A 148 -5.58 4.20 -2.62
C HIS A 148 -5.93 4.77 -4.00
N LEU A 149 -7.17 5.19 -4.28
CA LEU A 149 -7.56 5.71 -5.61
C LEU A 149 -7.41 7.21 -5.75
N ARG A 150 -6.59 7.83 -4.91
CA ARG A 150 -6.33 9.26 -4.97
C ARG A 150 -5.64 9.62 -6.27
N GLU A 151 -5.91 10.82 -6.78
CA GLU A 151 -5.39 11.32 -8.05
C GLU A 151 -3.88 11.20 -8.12
N TRP A 152 -3.17 11.61 -7.07
CA TRP A 152 -1.71 11.50 -7.01
C TRP A 152 -1.22 10.04 -7.16
N GLN A 153 -1.85 9.08 -6.47
CA GLN A 153 -1.45 7.67 -6.55
C GLN A 153 -1.82 7.04 -7.91
N ARG A 154 -2.96 7.45 -8.49
CA ARG A 154 -3.34 7.06 -9.85
C ARG A 154 -2.33 7.58 -10.87
N ASN A 155 -1.89 8.83 -10.74
CA ASN A 155 -0.91 9.44 -11.62
C ASN A 155 0.46 8.76 -11.48
N GLU A 156 0.87 8.40 -10.26
CA GLU A 156 2.08 7.61 -10.02
C GLU A 156 1.99 6.23 -10.69
N CYS A 157 0.88 5.51 -10.49
CA CYS A 157 0.64 4.23 -11.16
C CYS A 157 0.65 4.36 -12.69
N ALA A 158 0.05 5.43 -13.25
CA ALA A 158 0.04 5.70 -14.68
C ALA A 158 1.45 6.00 -15.22
N ALA A 159 2.24 6.81 -14.51
CA ALA A 159 3.61 7.16 -14.88
C ALA A 159 4.53 5.93 -14.92
N MET A 160 4.26 4.91 -14.10
CA MET A 160 4.97 3.62 -14.13
C MET A 160 4.41 2.63 -15.17
N GLY A 161 3.52 3.06 -16.07
CA GLY A 161 2.89 2.20 -17.08
C GLY A 161 1.83 1.24 -16.54
N GLY A 162 1.30 1.51 -15.34
CA GLY A 162 0.31 0.66 -14.66
C GLY A 162 -1.13 0.85 -15.15
N CYS A 163 -2.05 0.05 -14.59
CA CYS A 163 -3.47 0.02 -14.95
C CYS A 163 -4.17 1.39 -14.95
N CYS A 164 -3.75 2.34 -14.11
CA CYS A 164 -4.40 3.66 -14.00
C CYS A 164 -4.25 4.51 -15.27
N GLY A 165 -3.15 4.35 -16.02
CA GLY A 165 -2.96 5.05 -17.29
C GLY A 165 -3.84 4.50 -18.43
N ARG A 166 -4.22 3.22 -18.35
CA ARG A 166 -5.05 2.54 -19.35
C ARG A 166 -6.54 2.55 -19.06
N GLY A 167 -6.94 2.86 -17.82
CA GLY A 167 -8.35 2.87 -17.43
C GLY A 167 -9.02 1.50 -17.35
N CYS A 168 -8.27 0.39 -17.28
CA CYS A 168 -8.84 -0.97 -17.23
C CYS A 168 -9.62 -1.30 -15.93
N GLY A 169 -9.64 -0.36 -14.96
CA GLY A 169 -10.40 -0.49 -13.71
C GLY A 169 -9.81 -1.46 -12.69
N CYS A 170 -8.72 -2.16 -13.03
CA CYS A 170 -8.10 -3.17 -12.16
C CYS A 170 -7.80 -2.58 -10.77
N CYS A 171 -7.22 -1.37 -10.72
CA CYS A 171 -6.83 -0.67 -9.49
C CYS A 171 -7.96 -0.44 -8.48
N SER A 172 -9.23 -0.43 -8.89
CA SER A 172 -10.38 -0.20 -8.02
C SER A 172 -10.96 -1.47 -7.39
N LYS A 173 -10.46 -2.65 -7.80
CA LYS A 173 -10.90 -3.96 -7.31
C LYS A 173 -9.93 -4.51 -6.27
N PRO A 174 -10.35 -5.46 -5.41
CA PRO A 174 -9.41 -6.21 -4.58
C PRO A 174 -8.29 -6.83 -5.44
N ARG A 175 -7.04 -6.82 -4.95
CA ARG A 175 -5.91 -7.46 -5.65
C ARG A 175 -6.08 -8.97 -5.73
N ASN A 176 -6.58 -9.57 -4.66
CA ASN A 176 -7.01 -10.95 -4.64
C ASN A 176 -8.48 -10.99 -4.16
N PRO A 177 -9.46 -11.33 -5.01
CA PRO A 177 -10.87 -11.42 -4.61
C PRO A 177 -11.16 -12.62 -3.71
N ASP A 178 -10.34 -13.67 -3.80
CA ASP A 178 -10.50 -14.93 -3.07
C ASP A 178 -9.78 -14.92 -1.71
N ALA A 179 -8.97 -13.89 -1.44
CA ALA A 179 -8.33 -13.72 -0.16
C ALA A 179 -9.34 -13.41 0.96
N SER A 180 -9.15 -14.02 2.13
CA SER A 180 -9.97 -13.80 3.33
C SER A 180 -10.02 -12.32 3.74
N ARG A 181 -8.90 -11.60 3.56
CA ARG A 181 -8.81 -10.15 3.70
C ARG A 181 -8.63 -9.51 2.34
N ARG A 182 -9.54 -8.59 1.99
CA ARG A 182 -9.47 -7.82 0.74
C ARG A 182 -8.44 -6.70 0.87
N HIS A 183 -7.47 -6.70 -0.03
CA HIS A 183 -6.48 -5.62 -0.16
C HIS A 183 -6.68 -4.86 -1.45
N TYR A 184 -6.53 -3.55 -1.37
CA TYR A 184 -6.70 -2.66 -2.52
C TYR A 184 -5.46 -1.80 -2.68
N GLY A 185 -5.09 -1.52 -3.93
CA GLY A 185 -3.88 -0.78 -4.25
C GLY A 185 -3.54 -0.78 -5.73
N HIS A 186 -2.39 -0.21 -6.03
CA HIS A 186 -1.87 -0.09 -7.38
C HIS A 186 -0.99 -1.28 -7.79
N CYS A 187 -0.69 -1.31 -9.09
CA CYS A 187 0.07 -2.38 -9.71
C CYS A 187 1.51 -2.39 -9.22
N PHE A 188 2.00 -3.61 -9.01
CA PHE A 188 3.42 -3.95 -8.94
C PHE A 188 3.77 -4.84 -10.15
N ALA A 189 4.99 -5.38 -10.19
CA ALA A 189 5.48 -6.23 -11.27
C ALA A 189 4.54 -7.41 -11.61
N TYR A 190 3.83 -7.95 -10.61
CA TYR A 190 2.95 -9.13 -10.70
C TYR A 190 1.47 -8.79 -10.95
N CYS A 191 1.14 -7.55 -11.32
CA CYS A 191 -0.24 -7.27 -11.72
C CYS A 191 -0.56 -8.03 -13.03
N VAL A 192 -1.42 -9.03 -12.96
CA VAL A 192 -1.75 -9.90 -14.11
C VAL A 192 -2.19 -9.10 -15.35
N CYS A 193 -3.08 -8.12 -15.17
CA CYS A 193 -3.49 -7.22 -16.27
C CYS A 193 -2.33 -6.42 -16.88
N CYS A 194 -1.32 -6.04 -16.09
CA CYS A 194 -0.13 -5.39 -16.64
C CYS A 194 0.85 -6.37 -17.28
N CYS A 195 0.94 -7.62 -16.79
CA CYS A 195 1.72 -8.66 -17.44
C CYS A 195 1.15 -8.98 -18.82
N ASP A 196 -0.17 -9.19 -18.90
CA ASP A 196 -0.86 -9.52 -20.16
C ASP A 196 -0.70 -8.40 -21.19
N GLU A 197 -0.91 -7.14 -20.77
CA GLU A 197 -0.71 -5.97 -21.65
C GLU A 197 0.74 -5.87 -22.16
N ARG A 198 1.70 -6.14 -21.28
CA ARG A 198 3.13 -6.01 -21.60
C ARG A 198 3.62 -7.17 -22.47
N GLY A 199 2.97 -8.33 -22.40
CA GLY A 199 3.38 -9.56 -23.07
C GLY A 199 4.59 -10.27 -22.44
N PHE A 200 5.05 -9.83 -21.26
CA PHE A 200 6.13 -10.50 -20.51
C PHE A 200 6.10 -10.17 -19.01
N ASP A 201 6.70 -11.08 -18.22
CA ASP A 201 6.82 -10.96 -16.76
C ASP A 201 8.14 -10.28 -16.36
N LEU A 202 8.06 -9.34 -15.41
CA LEU A 202 9.23 -8.63 -14.88
C LEU A 202 10.02 -9.44 -13.83
N ARG A 203 9.43 -10.53 -13.31
CA ARG A 203 10.07 -11.53 -12.42
C ARG A 203 10.86 -10.96 -11.23
N ALA A 204 10.40 -9.88 -10.62
CA ALA A 204 11.01 -9.31 -9.42
C ALA A 204 10.93 -10.31 -8.25
N GLN A 205 12.06 -10.72 -7.67
CA GLN A 205 12.08 -11.69 -6.58
C GLN A 205 11.60 -11.07 -5.26
N THR A 206 11.82 -9.77 -5.08
CA THR A 206 11.41 -9.01 -3.91
C THR A 206 10.80 -7.68 -4.33
N ILE A 207 10.26 -6.95 -3.35
CA ILE A 207 9.80 -5.59 -3.59
C ILE A 207 10.96 -4.59 -3.81
N ALA A 208 12.19 -4.92 -3.43
CA ALA A 208 13.33 -4.01 -3.57
C ALA A 208 13.84 -3.93 -5.02
N ASP A 209 13.70 -5.01 -5.78
CA ASP A 209 14.07 -5.15 -7.19
C ASP A 209 12.88 -4.96 -8.15
N ASP A 210 11.69 -4.65 -7.63
CA ASP A 210 10.53 -4.37 -8.48
C ASP A 210 10.72 -3.05 -9.25
N PRO A 211 10.81 -3.08 -10.60
CA PRO A 211 11.06 -1.89 -11.41
C PRO A 211 9.85 -0.93 -11.47
N THR A 212 8.68 -1.38 -11.00
CA THR A 212 7.46 -0.56 -10.91
C THR A 212 7.35 0.16 -9.57
N ARG A 213 8.24 -0.12 -8.61
CA ARG A 213 8.28 0.56 -7.32
C ARG A 213 9.03 1.88 -7.40
N VAL A 214 8.41 2.94 -6.89
CA VAL A 214 9.08 4.22 -6.66
C VAL A 214 9.83 4.19 -5.33
N VAL A 215 11.15 4.37 -5.38
CA VAL A 215 12.03 4.39 -4.19
C VAL A 215 11.87 5.71 -3.44
N PHE A 216 11.83 5.64 -2.11
CA PHE A 216 11.74 6.82 -1.25
C PHE A 216 12.49 6.63 0.07
N ASP A 217 12.92 7.75 0.66
CA ASP A 217 13.61 7.77 1.95
C ASP A 217 12.96 8.80 2.89
N LEU A 218 12.13 8.30 3.80
CA LEU A 218 11.50 9.09 4.85
C LEU A 218 12.26 9.02 6.17
N THR A 219 13.41 8.32 6.27
CA THR A 219 14.12 8.10 7.55
C THR A 219 14.58 9.39 8.24
N LYS A 220 14.73 10.47 7.48
CA LYS A 220 15.05 11.82 7.98
C LYS A 220 13.88 12.81 7.84
N GLY A 221 12.65 12.28 7.69
CA GLY A 221 11.45 13.05 7.45
C GLY A 221 11.23 13.50 6.00
N PRO A 222 10.14 14.26 5.75
CA PRO A 222 9.76 14.67 4.41
C PRO A 222 10.66 15.80 3.89
N LYS A 223 11.39 15.54 2.80
CA LYS A 223 12.38 16.47 2.20
C LYS A 223 11.84 17.24 1.00
N ASN A 224 10.86 16.67 0.30
CA ASN A 224 10.30 17.20 -0.95
C ASN A 224 8.77 17.03 -0.99
N ASP A 225 8.14 17.48 -2.07
CA ASP A 225 6.69 17.34 -2.23
C ASP A 225 6.24 15.89 -2.39
N TYR A 226 7.04 15.05 -3.05
CA TYR A 226 6.76 13.62 -3.17
C TYR A 226 6.58 12.95 -1.78
N HIS A 227 7.49 13.22 -0.83
CA HIS A 227 7.35 12.73 0.55
C HIS A 227 6.09 13.27 1.25
N ARG A 228 5.68 14.51 0.97
CA ARG A 228 4.45 15.07 1.54
C ARG A 228 3.21 14.37 0.96
N HIS A 229 3.23 14.04 -0.33
CA HIS A 229 2.17 13.29 -0.98
C HIS A 229 2.09 11.84 -0.49
N LEU A 230 3.24 11.18 -0.24
CA LEU A 230 3.28 9.89 0.45
C LEU A 230 2.58 9.95 1.82
N LEU A 231 2.90 10.96 2.64
CA LEU A 231 2.22 11.11 3.93
C LEU A 231 0.71 11.40 3.76
N ASP A 232 0.33 12.19 2.75
CA ASP A 232 -1.06 12.47 2.42
C ASP A 232 -1.82 11.18 2.00
N ALA A 233 -1.16 10.29 1.26
CA ALA A 233 -1.71 9.01 0.79
C ALA A 233 -1.78 7.92 1.87
N TYR A 234 -0.82 7.85 2.78
CA TYR A 234 -0.74 6.75 3.78
C TYR A 234 -1.27 7.12 5.17
N PHE A 235 -1.27 8.41 5.53
CA PHE A 235 -1.64 8.86 6.87
C PHE A 235 -2.80 9.85 6.86
N TRP A 236 -2.70 10.93 6.09
CA TRP A 236 -3.66 12.03 6.24
C TRP A 236 -4.97 11.76 5.52
N GLY A 237 -4.94 11.04 4.40
CA GLY A 237 -6.12 10.87 3.56
C GLY A 237 -6.68 12.23 3.09
N LEU A 238 -5.80 13.19 2.81
CA LEU A 238 -6.17 14.52 2.32
C LEU A 238 -5.61 14.69 0.91
N GLU A 239 -6.46 14.91 -0.07
CA GLU A 239 -6.03 15.48 -1.36
C GLU A 239 -6.03 16.99 -1.25
N ARG A 240 -5.16 17.63 -2.01
CA ARG A 240 -5.18 19.08 -2.20
C ARG A 240 -6.22 19.42 -3.26
#